data_AF-A0A9P7FPF2-F1
#
_entry.id   AF-A0A9P7FPF2-F1
#
_cell.length_a   1.000
_cell.length_b   1.000
_cell.length_c   1.000
_cell.angle_alpha   90.00
_cell.angle_beta   90.00
_cell.angle_gamma   90.00
#
_symmetry.space_group_name_H-M   'P 1'
#
loop_
_entity.id
_entity.type
_entity.pdbx_description
1 polymer ?
#
loop_
_entity_poly.entity_id
_entity_poly.type
_entity_poly.pdbx_seq_one_letter_code
_entity_poly.pdbx_strand_id
1 'polypeptide(L)'
;PIPEPEPAAPLDATPENQWSPFSDRLAFDWAQHHYVHLQSSEDEIHEGLEIWHATVIKHDSEHTSKGHVPWQNAHDLEATIDSIKAGAVGWKTYKFHYLGPKPQTAPQWMETEYKLNTCNVLEILEQQLHTSEFDGQCEYSPYEEYGPDGHKIYSNLMSAAWARQDCKRSLHSQDNACA
;
A
#
# COMPACT_ATOMS: atom_id res chain seq x y z
N PRO A 1 -6.14 -25.43 14.71
CA PRO A 1 -6.36 -24.09 14.12
C PRO A 1 -5.60 -23.05 14.94
N ILE A 2 -4.55 -22.46 14.36
CA ILE A 2 -3.88 -21.31 14.96
C ILE A 2 -4.90 -20.16 14.89
N PRO A 3 -5.20 -19.47 16.00
CA PRO A 3 -6.07 -18.30 15.94
C PRO A 3 -5.45 -17.29 14.98
N GLU A 4 -6.25 -16.83 14.03
CA GLU A 4 -5.85 -15.78 13.09
C GLU A 4 -5.42 -14.56 13.93
N PRO A 5 -4.21 -14.01 13.71
CA PRO A 5 -3.78 -12.83 14.44
C PRO A 5 -4.78 -11.71 14.22
N GLU A 6 -5.16 -11.00 15.29
CA GLU A 6 -6.00 -9.82 15.16
C GLU A 6 -5.32 -8.86 14.16
N PRO A 7 -6.07 -8.31 13.18
CA PRO A 7 -5.51 -7.36 12.24
C PRO A 7 -4.79 -6.26 13.01
N ALA A 8 -3.52 -6.01 12.67
CA ALA A 8 -2.76 -4.94 13.28
C ALA A 8 -3.56 -3.64 13.16
N ALA A 9 -3.70 -2.90 14.27
CA ALA A 9 -4.33 -1.60 14.22
C ALA A 9 -3.62 -0.75 13.15
N PRO A 10 -4.36 -0.03 12.27
CA PRO A 10 -3.75 0.83 11.27
C PRO A 10 -2.70 1.73 11.92
N LEU A 11 -1.55 1.94 11.26
CA LEU A 11 -0.44 2.75 11.78
C LEU A 11 -0.89 4.16 12.23
N ASP A 12 -1.98 4.68 11.65
CA ASP A 12 -2.55 6.00 11.92
C ASP A 12 -3.79 5.97 12.84
N ALA A 13 -4.17 4.81 13.38
CA ALA A 13 -5.34 4.69 14.24
C ALA A 13 -5.07 5.37 15.59
N THR A 14 -5.83 6.42 15.88
CA THR A 14 -5.81 7.06 17.19
C THR A 14 -6.93 6.47 18.06
N PRO A 15 -6.82 6.53 19.39
CA PRO A 15 -7.92 6.13 20.28
C PRO A 15 -9.22 6.91 20.01
N GLU A 16 -9.09 8.13 19.46
CA GLU A 16 -10.21 9.01 19.14
C GLU A 16 -10.86 8.69 17.79
N ASN A 17 -10.08 8.25 16.81
CA ASN A 17 -10.58 7.79 15.52
C ASN A 17 -9.73 6.64 14.98
N GLN A 18 -10.27 5.43 15.08
CA GLN A 18 -9.67 4.20 14.57
C GLN A 18 -9.74 4.09 13.04
N TRP A 19 -10.58 4.91 12.41
CA TRP A 19 -10.85 4.90 10.98
C TRP A 19 -10.13 6.02 10.22
N SER A 20 -9.24 6.76 10.88
CA SER A 20 -8.47 7.84 10.23
C SER A 20 -7.82 7.34 8.92
N PRO A 21 -7.90 8.11 7.81
CA PRO A 21 -8.39 9.49 7.69
C PRO A 21 -9.92 9.63 7.53
N PHE A 22 -10.68 8.53 7.51
CA PHE A 22 -12.13 8.55 7.40
C PHE A 22 -12.77 9.05 8.69
N SER A 23 -13.90 9.75 8.59
CA SER A 23 -14.57 10.35 9.76
C SER A 23 -15.11 9.31 10.75
N ASP A 24 -15.53 8.16 10.24
CA ASP A 24 -16.08 7.04 11.01
C ASP A 24 -16.00 5.73 10.20
N ARG A 25 -16.51 4.65 10.80
CA ARG A 25 -16.58 3.34 10.18
C ARG A 25 -17.42 3.32 8.90
N LEU A 26 -18.54 4.03 8.88
CA LEU A 26 -19.45 4.01 7.73
C LEU A 26 -18.77 4.63 6.51
N ALA A 27 -18.07 5.75 6.70
CA ALA A 27 -17.23 6.36 5.69
C ALA A 27 -16.17 5.37 5.17
N PHE A 28 -15.42 4.72 6.08
CA PHE A 28 -14.41 3.73 5.70
C PHE A 28 -15.00 2.57 4.89
N ASP A 29 -16.05 1.91 5.39
CA ASP A 29 -16.66 0.74 4.75
C ASP A 29 -17.22 1.12 3.36
N TRP A 30 -17.81 2.31 3.23
CA TRP A 30 -18.32 2.82 1.96
C TRP A 30 -17.19 3.07 0.96
N ALA A 31 -16.13 3.75 1.37
CA ALA A 31 -14.94 4.00 0.56
C ALA A 31 -14.28 2.69 0.10
N GLN A 32 -14.10 1.75 1.03
CA GLN A 32 -13.51 0.44 0.74
C GLN A 32 -14.36 -0.33 -0.29
N HIS A 33 -15.69 -0.30 -0.16
CA HIS A 33 -16.57 -0.97 -1.10
C HIS A 33 -16.47 -0.37 -2.51
N HIS A 34 -16.58 0.95 -2.66
CA HIS A 34 -16.54 1.60 -3.96
C HIS A 34 -15.15 1.55 -4.61
N TYR A 35 -14.09 1.79 -3.84
CA TYR A 35 -12.74 1.90 -4.37
C TYR A 35 -12.07 0.53 -4.59
N VAL A 36 -12.16 -0.37 -3.61
CA VAL A 36 -11.45 -1.66 -3.65
C VAL A 36 -12.27 -2.76 -4.31
N HIS A 37 -13.57 -2.87 -3.96
CA HIS A 37 -14.39 -3.99 -4.40
C HIS A 37 -15.12 -3.75 -5.72
N LEU A 38 -15.79 -2.60 -5.86
CA LEU A 38 -16.54 -2.28 -7.07
C LEU A 38 -15.69 -1.61 -8.15
N GLN A 39 -14.64 -0.89 -7.76
CA GLN A 39 -13.88 0.00 -8.67
C GLN A 39 -14.82 0.93 -9.44
N SER A 40 -15.76 1.52 -8.71
CA SER A 40 -16.80 2.39 -9.27
C SER A 40 -16.20 3.58 -10.01
N SER A 41 -16.86 3.98 -11.10
CA SER A 41 -16.58 5.24 -11.78
C SER A 41 -16.95 6.44 -10.92
N GLU A 42 -16.41 7.62 -11.24
CA GLU A 42 -16.76 8.89 -10.56
C GLU A 42 -18.28 9.14 -10.57
N ASP A 43 -18.96 8.84 -11.68
CA ASP A 43 -20.41 9.00 -11.82
C ASP A 43 -21.19 8.06 -10.88
N GLU A 44 -20.77 6.80 -10.76
CA GLU A 44 -21.39 5.83 -9.83
C GLU A 44 -21.15 6.20 -8.36
N ILE A 45 -19.95 6.71 -8.05
CA ILE A 45 -19.62 7.24 -6.71
C ILE A 45 -20.52 8.44 -6.39
N HIS A 46 -20.68 9.36 -7.34
CA HIS A 46 -21.55 10.52 -7.18
C HIS A 46 -23.02 10.11 -6.96
N GLU A 47 -23.55 9.17 -7.76
CA GLU A 47 -24.90 8.64 -7.57
C GLU A 47 -25.09 8.01 -6.18
N GLY A 48 -24.11 7.20 -5.73
CA GLY A 48 -24.13 6.61 -4.40
C GLY A 48 -24.12 7.65 -3.27
N LEU A 49 -23.34 8.73 -3.43
CA LEU A 49 -23.32 9.84 -2.48
C LEU A 49 -24.65 10.59 -2.43
N GLU A 50 -25.29 10.85 -3.57
CA GLU A 50 -26.61 11.49 -3.63
C GLU A 50 -27.69 10.67 -2.88
N ILE A 51 -27.66 9.34 -3.01
CA ILE A 51 -28.56 8.45 -2.27
C ILE A 51 -28.30 8.52 -0.76
N TRP A 52 -27.02 8.57 -0.36
CA TRP A 52 -26.64 8.72 1.04
C TRP A 52 -27.10 10.08 1.59
N HIS A 53 -26.89 11.16 0.86
CA HIS A 53 -27.36 12.52 1.20
C HIS A 53 -28.88 12.55 1.38
N ALA A 54 -29.63 11.96 0.43
CA ALA A 54 -31.09 11.88 0.52
C ALA A 54 -31.55 11.12 1.78
N THR A 55 -30.83 10.06 2.16
CA THR A 55 -31.11 9.29 3.39
C THR A 55 -30.84 10.13 4.64
N VAL A 56 -29.73 10.86 4.68
CA VAL A 56 -29.43 11.79 5.80
C VAL A 56 -30.52 12.86 5.91
N ILE A 57 -30.87 13.55 4.81
CA ILE A 57 -31.90 14.60 4.78
C ILE A 57 -33.26 14.07 5.27
N LYS A 58 -33.64 12.86 4.85
CA LYS A 58 -34.89 12.23 5.27
C LYS A 58 -34.96 12.03 6.79
N HIS A 59 -33.84 11.68 7.42
CA HIS A 59 -33.76 11.35 8.85
C HIS A 59 -33.31 12.52 9.74
N ASP A 60 -32.80 13.61 9.17
CA ASP A 60 -32.39 14.83 9.91
C ASP A 60 -33.59 15.65 10.44
N SER A 61 -34.82 15.27 10.09
CA SER A 61 -36.05 15.86 10.61
C SER A 61 -36.33 15.56 12.10
N GLU A 62 -35.55 14.68 12.74
CA GLU A 62 -35.66 14.33 14.17
C GLU A 62 -34.53 14.95 15.05
N HIS A 63 -34.09 16.19 14.79
CA HIS A 63 -33.38 17.11 15.71
C HIS A 63 -32.33 16.53 16.71
N THR A 64 -31.66 15.41 16.40
CA THR A 64 -30.69 14.77 17.30
C THR A 64 -29.55 14.06 16.58
N SER A 65 -29.68 13.72 15.29
CA SER A 65 -28.63 13.04 14.53
C SER A 65 -27.69 14.05 13.85
N LYS A 66 -26.45 14.15 14.32
CA LYS A 66 -25.33 14.79 13.60
C LYS A 66 -24.88 13.95 12.39
N GLY A 67 -25.82 13.45 11.59
CA GLY A 67 -25.50 12.69 10.38
C GLY A 67 -25.05 13.65 9.29
N HIS A 68 -23.87 13.45 8.73
CA HIS A 68 -23.39 14.19 7.56
C HIS A 68 -22.65 13.21 6.65
N VAL A 69 -22.86 13.33 5.34
CA VAL A 69 -22.13 12.53 4.35
C VAL A 69 -20.74 13.15 4.18
N PRO A 70 -19.65 12.41 4.41
CA PRO A 70 -18.30 12.97 4.50
C PRO A 70 -17.78 13.62 3.22
N TRP A 71 -18.34 13.28 2.05
CA TRP A 71 -17.88 13.74 0.74
C TRP A 71 -18.99 14.38 -0.08
N GLN A 72 -18.67 15.45 -0.82
CA GLN A 72 -19.60 16.07 -1.76
C GLN A 72 -19.58 15.38 -3.12
N ASN A 73 -18.45 14.78 -3.49
CA ASN A 73 -18.23 14.15 -4.79
C ASN A 73 -17.10 13.10 -4.72
N ALA A 74 -16.84 12.43 -5.84
CA ALA A 74 -15.80 11.41 -5.96
C ALA A 74 -14.39 11.95 -5.67
N HIS A 75 -14.08 13.18 -6.07
CA HIS A 75 -12.77 13.78 -5.83
C HIS A 75 -12.48 13.98 -4.33
N ASP A 76 -13.49 14.32 -3.52
CA ASP A 76 -13.30 14.44 -2.06
C ASP A 76 -13.00 13.08 -1.41
N LEU A 77 -13.64 12.02 -1.91
CA LEU A 77 -13.37 10.63 -1.51
C LEU A 77 -11.94 10.24 -1.89
N GLU A 78 -11.57 10.45 -3.15
CA GLU A 78 -10.24 10.14 -3.66
C GLU A 78 -9.15 10.91 -2.90
N ALA A 79 -9.37 12.20 -2.62
CA ALA A 79 -8.46 13.00 -1.80
C ALA A 79 -8.31 12.44 -0.36
N THR A 80 -9.39 11.86 0.20
CA THR A 80 -9.33 11.19 1.51
C THR A 80 -8.51 9.91 1.42
N ILE A 81 -8.69 9.11 0.36
CA ILE A 81 -7.90 7.90 0.11
C ILE A 81 -6.41 8.25 -0.09
N ASP A 82 -6.11 9.26 -0.88
CA ASP A 82 -4.74 9.77 -1.10
C ASP A 82 -4.09 10.34 0.17
N SER A 83 -4.90 10.69 1.18
CA SER A 83 -4.39 11.19 2.46
C SER A 83 -3.90 10.09 3.41
N ILE A 84 -4.24 8.82 3.16
CA ILE A 84 -3.81 7.66 3.97
C ILE A 84 -2.28 7.65 4.07
N LYS A 85 -1.74 7.63 5.30
CA LYS A 85 -0.29 7.65 5.55
C LYS A 85 0.29 6.27 5.82
N ALA A 86 -0.54 5.34 6.29
CA ALA A 86 -0.19 3.93 6.39
C ALA A 86 0.33 3.38 5.05
N GLY A 87 1.59 2.91 5.03
CA GLY A 87 2.20 2.32 3.83
C GLY A 87 2.50 3.31 2.70
N ALA A 88 2.50 4.62 2.96
CA ALA A 88 2.66 5.64 1.92
C ALA A 88 4.13 5.75 1.45
N VAL A 89 4.57 4.82 0.59
CA VAL A 89 5.71 5.06 -0.29
C VAL A 89 5.24 5.83 -1.51
N GLY A 90 5.76 7.04 -1.69
CA GLY A 90 5.41 7.88 -2.81
C GLY A 90 5.73 7.24 -4.15
N TRP A 91 4.75 7.16 -5.03
CA TRP A 91 4.95 6.76 -6.43
C TRP A 91 5.51 7.94 -7.25
N LYS A 92 6.47 7.64 -8.12
CA LYS A 92 7.05 8.57 -9.09
C LYS A 92 6.76 8.05 -10.49
N THR A 93 6.08 8.87 -11.28
CA THR A 93 5.82 8.59 -12.69
C THR A 93 6.85 9.27 -13.58
N TYR A 94 7.60 8.47 -14.33
CA TYR A 94 8.49 8.93 -15.39
C TYR A 94 7.79 8.78 -16.74
N LYS A 95 7.70 9.87 -17.49
CA LYS A 95 7.26 9.82 -18.88
C LYS A 95 8.47 9.71 -19.78
N PHE A 96 8.46 8.75 -20.70
CA PHE A 96 9.56 8.56 -21.63
C PHE A 96 9.04 8.04 -22.97
N HIS A 97 9.77 8.35 -24.03
CA HIS A 97 9.52 7.86 -25.38
C HIS A 97 10.86 7.59 -26.06
N TYR A 98 10.83 6.89 -27.18
CA TYR A 98 12.05 6.57 -27.93
C TYR A 98 12.67 7.81 -28.56
N LEU A 99 13.92 8.12 -28.19
CA LEU A 99 14.70 9.26 -28.68
C LEU A 99 15.73 8.91 -29.76
N GLY A 100 15.85 7.63 -30.12
CA GLY A 100 16.84 7.17 -31.10
C GLY A 100 16.46 7.47 -32.56
N PRO A 101 17.36 7.15 -33.51
CA PRO A 101 17.05 7.23 -34.93
C PRO A 101 15.82 6.39 -35.28
N LYS A 102 14.89 7.00 -36.03
CA LYS A 102 13.67 6.34 -36.50
C LYS A 102 13.83 5.93 -37.97
N PRO A 103 13.35 4.74 -38.36
CA PRO A 103 13.25 4.39 -39.78
C PRO A 103 12.18 5.27 -40.47
N GLN A 104 12.18 5.30 -41.80
CA GLN A 104 11.25 6.13 -42.58
C GLN A 104 9.77 5.84 -42.28
N THR A 105 9.46 4.59 -41.92
CA THR A 105 8.17 4.19 -41.36
C THR A 105 8.40 3.69 -39.94
N ALA A 106 8.27 4.60 -38.97
CA ALA A 106 8.48 4.27 -37.57
C ALA A 106 7.34 3.36 -37.07
N PRO A 107 7.64 2.27 -36.34
CA PRO A 107 6.62 1.49 -35.66
C PRO A 107 6.04 2.29 -34.49
N GLN A 108 4.78 2.05 -34.16
CA GLN A 108 4.03 2.79 -33.13
C GLN A 108 4.76 2.85 -31.77
N TRP A 109 5.50 1.80 -31.40
CA TRP A 109 6.23 1.80 -30.14
C TRP A 109 7.32 2.87 -30.05
N MET A 110 7.86 3.34 -31.19
CA MET A 110 8.86 4.44 -31.25
C MET A 110 8.21 5.83 -31.19
N GLU A 111 6.89 5.92 -31.32
CA GLU A 111 6.13 7.17 -31.34
C GLU A 111 5.25 7.34 -30.10
N THR A 112 5.04 6.26 -29.37
CA THR A 112 4.21 6.23 -28.15
C THR A 112 4.99 6.80 -26.97
N GLU A 113 4.34 7.67 -26.18
CA GLU A 113 4.80 8.05 -24.85
C GLU A 113 4.36 6.99 -23.84
N TYR A 114 5.32 6.49 -23.05
CA TYR A 114 5.08 5.54 -21.98
C TYR A 114 5.23 6.20 -20.62
N LYS A 115 4.47 5.68 -19.65
CA LYS A 115 4.55 6.05 -18.24
C LYS A 115 5.18 4.88 -17.47
N LEU A 116 6.32 5.10 -16.82
CA LEU A 116 6.92 4.19 -15.86
C LEU A 116 6.60 4.69 -14.45
N ASN A 117 5.80 3.94 -13.70
CA ASN A 117 5.55 4.21 -12.30
C ASN A 117 6.55 3.43 -11.46
N THR A 118 7.29 4.12 -10.59
CA THR A 118 8.25 3.52 -9.66
C THR A 118 8.00 4.01 -8.25
N CYS A 119 8.49 3.27 -7.28
CA CYS A 119 8.44 3.61 -5.86
C CYS A 119 9.81 3.27 -5.25
N ASN A 120 10.14 3.85 -4.10
CA ASN A 120 11.38 3.52 -3.41
C ASN A 120 11.26 2.13 -2.77
N VAL A 121 11.87 1.12 -3.41
CA VAL A 121 11.82 -0.28 -2.94
C VAL A 121 12.38 -0.43 -1.52
N LEU A 122 13.37 0.37 -1.13
CA LEU A 122 13.90 0.33 0.23
C LEU A 122 12.86 0.78 1.25
N GLU A 123 12.18 1.90 0.99
CA GLU A 123 11.10 2.40 1.86
C GLU A 123 9.95 1.39 1.96
N ILE A 124 9.62 0.68 0.87
CA ILE A 124 8.59 -0.37 0.90
C ILE A 124 9.02 -1.49 1.83
N LEU A 125 10.25 -1.98 1.67
CA LEU A 125 10.76 -3.07 2.49
C LEU A 125 10.87 -2.66 3.97
N GLU A 126 11.33 -1.44 4.26
CA GLU A 126 11.36 -0.91 5.63
C GLU A 126 9.96 -0.82 6.23
N GLN A 127 8.97 -0.32 5.49
CA GLN A 127 7.58 -0.27 5.95
C GLN A 127 6.98 -1.66 6.16
N GLN A 128 7.24 -2.62 5.27
CA GLN A 128 6.83 -4.01 5.45
C GLN A 128 7.46 -4.60 6.72
N LEU A 129 8.77 -4.40 6.94
CA LEU A 129 9.46 -4.89 8.14
C LEU A 129 8.99 -4.22 9.43
N HIS A 130 8.46 -3.00 9.38
CA HIS A 130 7.85 -2.31 10.51
C HIS A 130 6.40 -2.74 10.78
N THR A 131 5.75 -3.42 9.83
CA THR A 131 4.34 -3.80 9.93
C THR A 131 4.23 -5.20 10.53
N SER A 132 3.53 -5.33 11.66
CA SER A 132 3.40 -6.62 12.38
C SER A 132 2.67 -7.71 11.58
N GLU A 133 1.85 -7.35 10.59
CA GLU A 133 1.22 -8.31 9.67
C GLU A 133 2.26 -9.11 8.87
N PHE A 134 3.44 -8.52 8.61
CA PHE A 134 4.54 -9.18 7.91
C PHE A 134 5.51 -9.91 8.86
N ASP A 135 5.26 -9.90 10.18
CA ASP A 135 6.09 -10.65 11.13
C ASP A 135 5.98 -12.15 10.86
N GLY A 136 7.13 -12.79 10.63
CA GLY A 136 7.20 -14.20 10.27
C GLY A 136 6.69 -14.54 8.87
N GLN A 137 6.29 -13.55 8.05
CA GLN A 137 5.85 -13.77 6.66
C GLN A 137 7.02 -13.82 5.68
N CYS A 138 8.23 -13.47 6.12
CA CYS A 138 9.44 -13.58 5.32
C CYS A 138 10.58 -14.26 6.10
N GLU A 139 11.47 -14.92 5.36
CA GLU A 139 12.67 -15.50 5.94
C GLU A 139 13.68 -14.38 6.20
N TYR A 140 13.89 -14.03 7.46
CA TYR A 140 14.89 -13.04 7.87
C TYR A 140 16.34 -13.57 7.77
N SER A 141 16.49 -14.88 7.54
CA SER A 141 17.78 -15.52 7.40
C SER A 141 18.22 -15.55 5.94
N PRO A 142 19.48 -15.20 5.63
CA PRO A 142 20.05 -15.37 4.31
C PRO A 142 19.91 -16.81 3.80
N TYR A 143 19.47 -16.96 2.57
CA TYR A 143 19.24 -18.24 1.91
C TYR A 143 20.56 -18.83 1.39
N GLU A 144 20.66 -20.15 1.40
CA GLU A 144 21.83 -20.87 0.92
C GLU A 144 21.44 -22.04 0.04
N GLU A 145 21.88 -21.97 -1.21
CA GLU A 145 21.71 -23.04 -2.17
C GLU A 145 23.09 -23.48 -2.66
N TYR A 146 23.25 -24.79 -2.79
CA TYR A 146 24.48 -25.42 -3.25
C TYR A 146 24.16 -26.37 -4.41
N GLY A 147 24.93 -26.26 -5.48
CA GLY A 147 24.86 -27.16 -6.62
C GLY A 147 25.38 -28.56 -6.28
N PRO A 148 25.16 -29.55 -7.18
CA PRO A 148 25.67 -30.92 -7.01
C PRO A 148 27.20 -31.01 -6.91
N ASP A 149 27.90 -29.98 -7.41
CA ASP A 149 29.35 -29.80 -7.35
C ASP A 149 29.83 -29.16 -6.02
N GLY A 150 28.90 -28.81 -5.13
CA GLY A 150 29.18 -28.15 -3.85
C GLY A 150 29.44 -26.65 -3.97
N HIS A 151 29.27 -26.06 -5.16
CA HIS A 151 29.42 -24.62 -5.35
C HIS A 151 28.14 -23.87 -4.94
N LYS A 152 28.30 -22.70 -4.32
CA LYS A 152 27.16 -21.87 -3.91
C LYS A 152 26.45 -21.29 -5.14
N ILE A 153 25.13 -21.41 -5.16
CA ILE A 153 24.27 -20.81 -6.17
C ILE A 153 23.73 -19.49 -5.64
N TYR A 154 23.80 -18.45 -6.47
CA TYR A 154 23.24 -17.12 -6.18
C TYR A 154 22.01 -16.91 -7.07
N SER A 155 20.84 -16.89 -6.47
CA SER A 155 19.55 -16.83 -7.17
C SER A 155 18.71 -15.60 -6.81
N ASN A 156 18.94 -14.99 -5.66
CA ASN A 156 18.22 -13.80 -5.19
C ASN A 156 19.05 -12.96 -4.20
N LEU A 157 18.50 -11.83 -3.74
CA LEU A 157 19.15 -10.93 -2.77
C LEU A 157 19.60 -11.67 -1.49
N MET A 158 18.77 -12.57 -0.97
CA MET A 158 19.02 -13.33 0.26
C MET A 158 20.13 -14.37 0.11
N SER A 159 20.45 -14.78 -1.12
CA SER A 159 21.59 -15.69 -1.40
C SER A 159 22.96 -15.01 -1.36
N ALA A 160 23.01 -13.67 -1.29
CA ALA A 160 24.23 -12.91 -1.40
C ALA A 160 25.18 -13.12 -0.19
N ALA A 161 26.50 -13.05 -0.46
CA ALA A 161 27.51 -13.25 0.57
C ALA A 161 27.51 -12.16 1.66
N TRP A 162 27.18 -10.91 1.29
CA TRP A 162 27.13 -9.78 2.23
C TRP A 162 25.97 -9.92 3.23
N ALA A 163 24.79 -10.35 2.79
CA ALA A 163 23.61 -10.53 3.64
C ALA A 163 23.91 -11.50 4.80
N ARG A 164 24.70 -12.54 4.53
CA ARG A 164 25.21 -13.49 5.52
C ARG A 164 26.16 -12.87 6.52
N GLN A 165 27.08 -12.04 6.05
CA GLN A 165 28.07 -11.40 6.91
C GLN A 165 27.40 -10.43 7.89
N ASP A 166 26.39 -9.70 7.43
CA ASP A 166 25.66 -8.75 8.26
C ASP A 166 24.71 -9.45 9.24
N CYS A 167 24.06 -10.56 8.85
CA CYS A 167 23.28 -11.38 9.79
C CYS A 167 24.16 -11.92 10.93
N LYS A 168 25.36 -12.43 10.61
CA LYS A 168 26.32 -12.91 11.64
C LYS A 168 26.79 -11.80 12.58
N ARG A 169 26.97 -10.58 12.08
CA ARG A 169 27.30 -9.39 12.90
C ARG A 169 26.16 -9.03 13.85
N SER A 170 24.92 -9.07 13.37
CA SER A 170 23.74 -8.78 14.19
C SER A 170 23.56 -9.77 15.34
N LEU A 171 23.76 -11.08 15.09
CA LEU A 171 23.70 -12.11 16.13
C LEU A 171 24.78 -11.91 17.22
N HIS A 172 26.03 -11.63 16.82
CA HIS A 172 27.10 -11.32 17.79
C HIS A 172 26.86 -10.01 18.56
N SER A 173 26.08 -9.08 18.00
CA SER A 173 25.71 -7.84 18.68
C SER A 173 24.60 -8.05 19.70
N GLN A 174 23.61 -8.91 19.43
CA GLN A 174 22.54 -9.22 20.38
C GLN A 174 23.05 -10.04 21.58
N ASP A 175 24.01 -10.94 21.36
CA ASP A 175 24.67 -11.69 22.44
C ASP A 175 25.48 -10.79 23.40
N ASN A 176 25.90 -9.60 22.93
CA ASN A 176 26.61 -8.60 23.74
C ASN A 176 25.71 -7.51 24.34
N ALA A 177 24.42 -7.45 23.96
CA ALA A 177 23.47 -6.47 24.49
C ALA A 177 22.66 -7.01 25.69
N CYS A 178 22.81 -8.29 26.02
CA CYS A 178 22.16 -8.97 27.16
C CYS A 178 23.14 -9.32 28.31
N ALA A 179 24.24 -8.60 28.45
CA ALA A 179 25.20 -8.74 29.56
C ALA A 179 25.23 -7.49 30.45
#